data_AF-A0A804QJ73-F1
#
_entry.id   AF-A0A804QJ73-F1
#
_cell.length_a   1.000
_cell.length_b   1.000
_cell.length_c   1.000
_cell.angle_alpha   90.00
_cell.angle_beta   90.00
_cell.angle_gamma   90.00
#
_symmetry.space_group_name_H-M   'P 1'
#
loop_
_entity.id
_entity.type
_entity.pdbx_description
1 polymer ?
#
loop_
_entity_poly.entity_id
_entity_poly.type
_entity_poly.pdbx_seq_one_letter_code
_entity_poly.pdbx_strand_id
1 'polypeptide(L)'
;MQCSAVECELAGAVPVVRTSVAGTRVVGRLCVGNKRGLLLPHTATDQEIQHLRNSLPDEVVVKCVDERLSALGNCIACNDHVALTHPDLDKETEDVISDVLGAEVFRQTIAGNILVGSYCAFTNKGGLVHPRTSVEDLDELSTLLQVPMVAGTVNRGSEVVSAGMAVNDWTAFCGADTTATEVSVIESVFRLRDPRPVALGSDVKDYTVQDFFTS
;
A
#
# COMPACT_ATOMS: atom_id res chain seq x y z
N MET A 1 13.43 -19.64 -16.69
CA MET A 1 13.36 -18.65 -15.60
C MET A 1 11.95 -18.76 -15.03
N GLN A 2 11.77 -19.22 -13.79
CA GLN A 2 10.42 -19.26 -13.19
C GLN A 2 10.00 -17.83 -12.86
N CYS A 3 8.95 -17.36 -13.52
CA CYS A 3 8.23 -16.15 -13.17
C CYS A 3 7.58 -16.39 -11.80
N SER A 4 7.70 -15.44 -10.88
CA SER A 4 6.95 -15.53 -9.62
C SER A 4 5.45 -15.39 -9.91
N ALA A 5 4.58 -15.97 -9.09
CA ALA A 5 3.12 -15.84 -9.28
C ALA A 5 2.71 -14.36 -9.43
N VAL A 6 3.30 -13.49 -8.61
CA VAL A 6 3.10 -12.02 -8.67
C VAL A 6 3.51 -11.44 -10.02
N GLU A 7 4.69 -11.79 -10.54
CA GLU A 7 5.13 -11.31 -11.85
C GLU A 7 4.22 -11.76 -12.98
N CYS A 8 3.66 -12.96 -12.86
CA CYS A 8 2.81 -13.54 -13.90
C CYS A 8 1.43 -12.89 -13.91
N GLU A 9 0.87 -12.59 -12.72
CA GLU A 9 -0.39 -11.87 -12.58
C GLU A 9 -0.26 -10.37 -12.91
N LEU A 10 0.90 -9.76 -12.62
CA LEU A 10 1.16 -8.35 -12.91
C LEU A 10 1.69 -8.10 -14.32
N ALA A 11 2.03 -9.15 -15.07
CA ALA A 11 2.69 -9.05 -16.37
C ALA A 11 1.91 -8.12 -17.31
N GLY A 12 2.51 -6.98 -17.64
CA GLY A 12 1.96 -5.99 -18.58
C GLY A 12 1.16 -4.84 -17.94
N ALA A 13 0.79 -4.94 -16.66
CA ALA A 13 0.06 -3.87 -15.97
C ALA A 13 0.94 -3.09 -14.98
N VAL A 14 1.78 -3.78 -14.20
CA VAL A 14 2.60 -3.17 -13.16
C VAL A 14 4.04 -3.69 -13.26
N PRO A 15 5.05 -2.82 -13.34
CA PRO A 15 6.45 -3.24 -13.37
C PRO A 15 6.84 -3.90 -12.04
N VAL A 16 7.52 -5.04 -12.10
CA VAL A 16 8.01 -5.75 -10.92
C VAL A 16 9.53 -5.60 -10.83
N VAL A 17 9.99 -5.01 -9.74
CA VAL A 17 11.42 -4.83 -9.44
C VAL A 17 11.85 -5.88 -8.43
N ARG A 18 12.68 -6.83 -8.85
CA ARG A 18 13.31 -7.78 -7.93
C ARG A 18 14.41 -7.06 -7.15
N THR A 19 14.29 -7.02 -5.83
CA THR A 19 15.28 -6.39 -4.96
C THR A 19 15.39 -7.09 -3.62
N SER A 20 16.50 -6.87 -2.93
CA SER A 20 16.62 -7.04 -1.48
C SER A 20 16.65 -5.68 -0.80
N VAL A 21 16.37 -5.65 0.49
CA VAL A 21 16.56 -4.46 1.33
C VAL A 21 17.35 -4.88 2.56
N ALA A 22 18.47 -4.22 2.81
CA ALA A 22 19.40 -4.55 3.88
C ALA A 22 19.90 -6.00 3.81
N GLY A 23 20.09 -6.53 2.59
CA GLY A 23 20.49 -7.92 2.36
C GLY A 23 19.40 -8.96 2.69
N THR A 24 18.17 -8.52 2.97
CA THR A 24 17.06 -9.41 3.33
C THR A 24 15.97 -9.46 2.26
N ARG A 25 15.12 -10.50 2.33
CA ARG A 25 13.97 -10.68 1.43
C ARG A 25 12.66 -10.14 2.01
N VAL A 26 12.69 -9.57 3.22
CA VAL A 26 11.50 -9.07 3.91
C VAL A 26 11.20 -7.62 3.54
N VAL A 27 11.19 -7.34 2.24
CA VAL A 27 11.07 -5.98 1.66
C VAL A 27 9.90 -5.22 2.27
N GLY A 28 8.70 -5.81 2.30
CA GLY A 28 7.50 -5.16 2.86
C GLY A 28 7.55 -4.84 4.37
N ARG A 29 8.47 -5.44 5.14
CA ARG A 29 8.67 -5.05 6.56
C ARG A 29 9.62 -3.86 6.71
N LEU A 30 10.49 -3.66 5.72
CA LEU A 30 11.60 -2.72 5.80
C LEU A 30 11.33 -1.42 5.04
N CYS A 31 10.53 -1.47 3.98
CA CYS A 31 10.22 -0.29 3.17
C CYS A 31 8.72 0.04 3.20
N VAL A 32 8.43 1.31 2.97
CA VAL A 32 7.08 1.84 2.78
C VAL A 32 7.14 2.91 1.69
N GLY A 33 6.11 2.99 0.85
CA GLY A 33 6.10 3.94 -0.24
C GLY A 33 4.72 4.12 -0.86
N ASN A 34 4.58 5.22 -1.58
CA ASN A 34 3.37 5.58 -2.34
C ASN A 34 3.79 6.07 -3.73
N LYS A 35 2.89 6.73 -4.48
CA LYS A 35 3.23 7.21 -5.83
C LYS A 35 4.36 8.24 -5.90
N ARG A 36 4.69 8.91 -4.79
CA ARG A 36 5.66 10.02 -4.73
C ARG A 36 7.01 9.62 -4.19
N GLY A 37 7.07 8.65 -3.30
CA GLY A 37 8.31 8.32 -2.61
C GLY A 37 8.37 6.90 -2.08
N LEU A 38 9.60 6.44 -1.91
CA LEU A 38 9.94 5.16 -1.31
C LEU A 38 10.94 5.40 -0.17
N LEU A 39 10.53 5.03 1.03
CA LEU A 39 11.34 5.09 2.23
C LEU A 39 12.05 3.75 2.45
N LEU A 40 13.35 3.83 2.68
CA LEU A 40 14.24 2.70 2.97
C LEU A 40 14.89 2.90 4.33
N PRO A 41 15.24 1.82 5.05
CA PRO A 41 15.99 1.94 6.29
C PRO A 41 17.44 2.36 5.98
N HIS A 42 18.10 3.00 6.95
CA HIS A 42 19.53 3.34 6.84
C HIS A 42 20.45 2.13 6.61
N THR A 43 19.97 0.91 6.89
CA THR A 43 20.69 -0.36 6.66
C THR A 43 20.64 -0.85 5.21
N ALA A 44 19.86 -0.21 4.34
CA ALA A 44 19.85 -0.51 2.92
C ALA A 44 21.20 -0.17 2.28
N THR A 45 21.71 -1.05 1.43
CA THR A 45 23.02 -0.86 0.80
C THR A 45 22.94 0.12 -0.38
N ASP A 46 24.05 0.82 -0.67
CA ASP A 46 24.13 1.74 -1.81
C ASP A 46 23.77 1.07 -3.14
N GLN A 47 24.14 -0.22 -3.30
CA GLN A 47 23.79 -1.01 -4.48
C GLN A 47 22.28 -1.25 -4.60
N GLU A 48 21.60 -1.59 -3.50
CA GLU A 48 20.14 -1.75 -3.47
C GLU A 48 19.43 -0.43 -3.76
N ILE A 49 19.91 0.67 -3.18
CA ILE A 49 19.35 2.02 -3.39
C ILE A 49 19.50 2.44 -4.86
N GLN A 50 20.68 2.24 -5.44
CA GLN A 50 20.92 2.59 -6.84
C GLN A 50 20.08 1.74 -7.79
N HIS A 51 19.93 0.45 -7.50
CA HIS A 51 19.07 -0.46 -8.26
C HIS A 51 17.61 0.00 -8.25
N LEU A 52 17.11 0.38 -7.08
CA LEU A 52 15.75 0.93 -6.92
C LEU A 52 15.58 2.24 -7.68
N ARG A 53 16.52 3.18 -7.57
CA ARG A 53 16.48 4.45 -8.31
C ARG A 53 16.48 4.27 -9.83
N ASN A 54 17.24 3.31 -10.34
CA ASN A 54 17.29 3.02 -11.77
C ASN A 54 16.04 2.29 -12.29
N SER A 55 15.28 1.65 -11.40
CA SER A 55 14.14 0.81 -11.76
C SER A 55 12.79 1.49 -11.55
N LEU A 56 12.75 2.53 -10.70
CA LEU A 56 11.56 3.32 -10.41
C LEU A 56 11.47 4.54 -11.33
N PRO A 57 10.27 5.09 -11.55
CA PRO A 57 10.12 6.36 -12.27
C PRO A 57 10.87 7.49 -11.56
N ASP A 58 11.37 8.46 -12.34
CA ASP A 58 12.13 9.62 -11.82
C ASP A 58 11.31 10.48 -10.84
N GLU A 59 9.98 10.41 -10.90
CA GLU A 59 9.05 11.09 -10.00
C GLU A 59 9.06 10.51 -8.58
N VAL A 60 9.54 9.28 -8.40
CA VAL A 60 9.55 8.58 -7.12
C VAL A 60 10.85 8.87 -6.36
N VAL A 61 10.74 9.65 -5.29
CA VAL A 61 11.88 9.99 -4.44
C VAL A 61 12.27 8.79 -3.56
N VAL A 62 13.45 8.22 -3.81
CA VAL A 62 14.02 7.15 -2.98
C VAL A 62 14.92 7.75 -1.90
N LYS A 63 14.51 7.62 -0.64
CA LYS A 63 15.20 8.20 0.52
C LYS A 63 15.42 7.17 1.62
N CYS A 64 16.64 7.15 2.17
CA CYS A 64 16.93 6.41 3.39
C CYS A 64 16.60 7.25 4.61
N VAL A 65 15.99 6.62 5.60
CA VAL A 65 15.57 7.22 6.86
C VAL A 65 16.49 6.72 7.98
N ASP A 66 17.09 7.67 8.70
CA ASP A 66 17.90 7.39 9.88
C ASP A 66 17.02 7.27 11.11
N GLU A 67 16.33 6.14 11.21
CA GLU A 67 15.43 5.82 12.31
C GLU A 67 15.93 4.56 13.05
N ARG A 68 15.82 4.57 14.38
CA ARG A 68 16.18 3.44 15.23
C ARG A 68 15.29 2.23 14.92
N LEU A 69 14.01 2.47 14.63
CA LEU A 69 13.07 1.45 14.19
C LEU A 69 13.30 1.10 12.71
N SER A 70 14.18 0.13 12.44
CA SER A 70 14.53 -0.26 11.05
C SER A 70 13.38 -0.92 10.27
N ALA A 71 12.33 -1.39 10.95
CA ALA A 71 11.18 -2.03 10.33
C ALA A 71 10.11 -1.00 9.94
N LEU A 72 10.46 -0.09 9.02
CA LEU A 72 9.58 1.02 8.62
C LEU A 72 8.21 0.52 8.16
N GLY A 73 8.15 -0.57 7.38
CA GLY A 73 6.89 -1.15 6.91
C GLY A 73 6.01 -1.75 8.02
N ASN A 74 6.58 -2.08 9.18
CA ASN A 74 5.78 -2.48 10.35
C ASN A 74 5.27 -1.27 11.15
N CYS A 75 5.98 -0.16 11.06
CA CYS A 75 5.74 1.05 11.87
C CYS A 75 4.92 2.10 11.13
N ILE A 76 4.81 1.99 9.81
CA ILE A 76 4.20 3.00 8.94
C ILE A 76 3.24 2.30 7.99
N ALA A 77 2.01 2.82 7.89
CA ALA A 77 1.05 2.48 6.85
C ALA A 77 0.66 3.77 6.12
N CYS A 78 0.62 3.77 4.79
CA CYS A 78 0.28 4.97 4.04
C CYS A 78 -0.58 4.68 2.81
N ASN A 79 -1.35 5.70 2.42
CA ASN A 79 -1.85 5.86 1.07
C ASN A 79 -1.13 7.05 0.41
N ASP A 80 -1.70 7.61 -0.66
CA ASP A 80 -1.08 8.79 -1.25
C ASP A 80 -1.22 10.02 -0.34
N HIS A 81 -2.33 10.18 0.36
CA HIS A 81 -2.69 11.43 1.05
C HIS A 81 -2.27 11.48 2.52
N VAL A 82 -2.28 10.33 3.20
CA VAL A 82 -2.14 10.20 4.65
C VAL A 82 -1.22 9.02 4.97
N ALA A 83 -0.37 9.21 5.98
CA ALA A 83 0.48 8.18 6.55
C ALA A 83 0.21 8.06 8.06
N LEU A 84 -0.09 6.85 8.51
CA LEU A 84 -0.15 6.50 9.92
C LEU A 84 1.22 6.02 10.38
N THR A 85 1.71 6.55 11.49
CA THR A 85 3.03 6.21 12.06
C THR A 85 2.92 5.72 13.49
N HIS A 86 3.97 5.01 13.90
CA HIS A 86 4.21 4.63 15.27
C HIS A 86 4.23 5.87 16.21
N PRO A 87 3.56 5.85 17.37
CA PRO A 87 3.47 7.02 18.26
C PRO A 87 4.83 7.56 18.76
N ASP A 88 5.79 6.67 18.95
CA ASP A 88 7.14 7.01 19.43
C ASP A 88 8.13 7.39 18.30
N LEU A 89 7.65 7.67 17.09
CA LEU A 89 8.52 8.09 16.00
C LEU A 89 9.06 9.52 16.24
N ASP A 90 10.33 9.74 15.92
CA ASP A 90 10.97 11.04 16.12
C ASP A 90 10.40 12.10 15.17
N LYS A 91 10.30 13.34 15.65
CA LYS A 91 9.70 14.44 14.87
C LYS A 91 10.45 14.70 13.56
N GLU A 92 11.77 14.58 13.58
CA GLU A 92 12.61 14.69 12.39
C GLU A 92 12.28 13.61 11.35
N THR A 93 12.07 12.37 11.81
CA THR A 93 11.65 11.25 10.98
C THR A 93 10.26 11.50 10.36
N GLU A 94 9.31 12.04 11.13
CA GLU A 94 7.98 12.40 10.61
C GLU A 94 8.04 13.44 9.50
N ASP A 95 8.88 14.46 9.67
CA ASP A 95 9.03 15.52 8.67
C ASP A 95 9.63 14.96 7.38
N VAL A 96 10.59 14.02 7.48
CA VAL A 96 11.13 13.30 6.31
C VAL A 96 10.07 12.43 5.63
N ILE A 97 9.24 11.72 6.41
CA ILE A 97 8.15 10.90 5.86
C ILE A 97 7.16 11.78 5.10
N SER A 98 6.76 12.90 5.71
CA SER A 98 5.83 13.86 5.12
C SER A 98 6.34 14.45 3.81
N ASP A 99 7.62 14.87 3.78
CA ASP A 99 8.26 15.44 2.58
C ASP A 99 8.38 14.41 1.45
N VAL A 100 8.88 13.21 1.75
CA VAL A 100 9.14 12.17 0.72
C VAL A 100 7.85 11.57 0.19
N LEU A 101 6.87 11.27 1.06
CA LEU A 101 5.60 10.68 0.64
C LEU A 101 4.59 11.75 0.16
N GLY A 102 4.83 13.02 0.47
CA GLY A 102 3.86 14.11 0.24
C GLY A 102 2.51 13.84 0.89
N ALA A 103 2.52 13.21 2.06
CA ALA A 103 1.34 12.72 2.78
C ALA A 103 1.31 13.29 4.20
N GLU A 104 0.13 13.58 4.72
CA GLU A 104 -0.02 14.07 6.10
C GLU A 104 0.25 12.91 7.08
N VAL A 105 1.13 13.17 8.06
CA VAL A 105 1.59 12.14 9.01
C VAL A 105 0.79 12.25 10.30
N PHE A 106 0.15 11.15 10.71
CA PHE A 106 -0.54 11.04 11.99
C PHE A 106 0.00 9.88 12.82
N ARG A 107 0.37 10.19 14.06
CA ARG A 107 0.67 9.19 15.09
C ARG A 107 -0.62 8.53 15.53
N GLN A 108 -0.71 7.21 15.39
CA GLN A 108 -1.92 6.50 15.77
C GLN A 108 -1.62 5.11 16.32
N THR A 109 -2.60 4.50 17.00
CA THR A 109 -2.57 3.09 17.38
C THR A 109 -3.76 2.35 16.77
N ILE A 110 -3.60 1.05 16.51
CA ILE A 110 -4.67 0.21 15.92
C ILE A 110 -4.99 -0.92 16.89
N ALA A 111 -6.21 -0.90 17.45
CA ALA A 111 -6.64 -1.83 18.49
C ALA A 111 -5.66 -1.92 19.68
N GLY A 112 -5.11 -0.76 20.10
CA GLY A 112 -4.10 -0.66 21.15
C GLY A 112 -2.68 -1.10 20.75
N ASN A 113 -2.44 -1.45 19.48
CA ASN A 113 -1.12 -1.79 18.98
C ASN A 113 -0.42 -0.57 18.37
N ILE A 114 0.86 -0.42 18.68
CA ILE A 114 1.73 0.65 18.19
C ILE A 114 2.28 0.39 16.77
N LEU A 115 2.32 -0.87 16.33
CA LEU A 115 2.83 -1.28 15.01
C LEU A 115 1.75 -1.13 13.93
N VAL A 116 1.37 0.11 13.63
CA VAL A 116 0.28 0.42 12.69
C VAL A 116 0.48 -0.23 11.32
N GLY A 117 1.71 -0.26 10.81
CA GLY A 117 2.06 -0.89 9.53
C GLY A 117 1.83 -2.40 9.51
N SER A 118 1.83 -3.07 10.66
CA SER A 118 1.56 -4.52 10.74
C SER A 118 0.06 -4.83 10.76
N TYR A 119 -0.73 -3.94 11.35
CA TYR A 119 -2.13 -4.16 11.72
C TYR A 119 -3.12 -3.34 10.88
N CYS A 120 -2.63 -2.52 9.96
CA CYS A 120 -3.42 -1.70 9.06
C CYS A 120 -2.78 -1.71 7.68
N ALA A 121 -3.59 -2.01 6.67
CA ALA A 121 -3.23 -1.82 5.26
C ALA A 121 -4.37 -1.05 4.59
N PHE A 122 -4.05 0.09 3.98
CA PHE A 122 -5.04 0.92 3.31
C PHE A 122 -4.48 1.52 2.04
N THR A 123 -5.39 1.88 1.15
CA THR A 123 -5.13 2.48 -0.16
C THR A 123 -5.95 3.75 -0.29
N ASN A 124 -6.01 4.34 -1.49
CA ASN A 124 -6.87 5.50 -1.74
C ASN A 124 -8.36 5.12 -1.85
N LYS A 125 -8.69 3.82 -1.91
CA LYS A 125 -10.07 3.32 -2.10
C LYS A 125 -10.71 2.77 -0.84
N GLY A 126 -9.91 2.27 0.09
CA GLY A 126 -10.35 1.61 1.31
C GLY A 126 -9.19 0.99 2.07
N GLY A 127 -9.48 0.45 3.26
CA GLY A 127 -8.49 -0.20 4.11
C GLY A 127 -9.04 -1.26 5.03
N LEU A 128 -8.14 -2.15 5.44
CA LEU A 128 -8.39 -3.25 6.35
C LEU A 128 -7.51 -3.08 7.60
N VAL A 129 -8.14 -3.19 8.77
CA VAL A 129 -7.47 -3.09 10.08
C VAL A 129 -7.72 -4.34 10.92
N HIS A 130 -6.95 -4.43 12.01
CA HIS A 130 -7.07 -5.45 13.04
C HIS A 130 -8.55 -5.75 13.43
N PRO A 131 -8.95 -7.02 13.61
CA PRO A 131 -10.34 -7.42 13.84
C PRO A 131 -10.93 -6.94 15.18
N ARG A 132 -10.08 -6.57 16.14
CA ARG A 132 -10.49 -6.02 17.45
C ARG A 132 -10.54 -4.50 17.53
N THR A 133 -10.36 -3.80 16.40
CA THR A 133 -10.56 -2.34 16.37
C THR A 133 -12.03 -2.05 16.67
N SER A 134 -12.29 -1.09 17.57
CA SER A 134 -13.65 -0.74 17.95
C SER A 134 -14.38 -0.05 16.79
N VAL A 135 -15.72 -0.05 16.82
CA VAL A 135 -16.51 0.66 15.79
C VAL A 135 -16.25 2.16 15.82
N GLU A 136 -16.07 2.73 17.02
CA GLU A 136 -15.72 4.14 17.21
C GLU A 136 -14.36 4.45 16.57
N ASP A 137 -13.33 3.64 16.85
CA ASP A 137 -12.00 3.80 16.23
C ASP A 137 -12.04 3.62 14.70
N LEU A 138 -12.89 2.71 14.18
CA LEU A 138 -13.06 2.52 12.75
C LEU A 138 -13.64 3.76 12.06
N ASP A 139 -14.65 4.38 12.65
CA ASP A 139 -15.28 5.60 12.12
C ASP A 139 -14.32 6.79 12.17
N GLU A 140 -13.55 6.92 13.25
CA GLU A 140 -12.49 7.92 13.38
C GLU A 140 -11.39 7.72 12.32
N LEU A 141 -10.89 6.49 12.15
CA LEU A 141 -9.88 6.16 11.14
C LEU A 141 -10.42 6.38 9.73
N SER A 142 -11.67 6.03 9.46
CA SER A 142 -12.28 6.23 8.14
C SER A 142 -12.40 7.72 7.79
N THR A 143 -12.73 8.54 8.79
CA THR A 143 -12.78 10.00 8.64
C THR A 143 -11.39 10.60 8.43
N LEU A 144 -10.41 10.16 9.23
CA LEU A 144 -9.03 10.62 9.16
C LEU A 144 -8.37 10.29 7.82
N LEU A 145 -8.52 9.04 7.37
CA LEU A 145 -7.91 8.53 6.15
C LEU A 145 -8.71 8.87 4.88
N GLN A 146 -9.93 9.40 5.05
CA GLN A 146 -10.87 9.71 3.98
C GLN A 146 -11.24 8.51 3.09
N VAL A 147 -11.15 7.29 3.64
CA VAL A 147 -11.44 6.04 2.94
C VAL A 147 -12.24 5.09 3.85
N PRO A 148 -13.10 4.22 3.31
CA PRO A 148 -13.82 3.24 4.10
C PRO A 148 -12.85 2.24 4.76
N MET A 149 -12.99 2.06 6.07
CA MET A 149 -12.19 1.13 6.87
C MET A 149 -13.05 -0.02 7.37
N VAL A 150 -12.51 -1.24 7.31
CA VAL A 150 -13.18 -2.44 7.82
C VAL A 150 -12.23 -3.21 8.73
N ALA A 151 -12.75 -3.76 9.81
CA ALA A 151 -12.02 -4.71 10.66
C ALA A 151 -12.13 -6.12 10.08
N GLY A 152 -11.00 -6.82 9.94
CA GLY A 152 -10.99 -8.18 9.40
C GLY A 152 -9.67 -8.89 9.56
N THR A 153 -9.56 -10.05 8.94
CA THR A 153 -8.41 -10.96 9.04
C THR A 153 -7.96 -11.44 7.67
N VAL A 154 -6.75 -12.00 7.64
CA VAL A 154 -6.14 -12.64 6.47
C VAL A 154 -5.63 -14.02 6.87
N ASN A 155 -5.35 -14.92 5.93
CA ASN A 155 -4.73 -16.22 6.23
C ASN A 155 -5.41 -17.04 7.34
N ARG A 156 -6.75 -17.20 7.30
CA ARG A 156 -7.55 -17.94 8.30
C ARG A 156 -7.51 -17.34 9.70
N GLY A 157 -7.84 -16.06 9.80
CA GLY A 157 -8.00 -15.40 11.08
C GLY A 157 -6.75 -14.72 11.62
N SER A 158 -5.69 -14.59 10.82
CA SER A 158 -4.53 -13.78 11.21
C SER A 158 -4.92 -12.32 11.29
N GLU A 159 -4.63 -11.73 12.44
CA GLU A 159 -4.83 -10.32 12.73
C GLU A 159 -3.75 -9.40 12.15
N VAL A 160 -2.63 -9.97 11.68
CA VAL A 160 -1.50 -9.23 11.10
C VAL A 160 -1.75 -9.03 9.60
N VAL A 161 -2.66 -8.10 9.30
CA VAL A 161 -3.16 -7.83 7.95
C VAL A 161 -2.05 -7.67 6.92
N SER A 162 -1.06 -6.80 7.19
CA SER A 162 -0.01 -6.47 6.23
C SER A 162 1.01 -7.59 6.01
N ALA A 163 1.10 -8.56 6.93
CA ALA A 163 1.95 -9.74 6.73
C ALA A 163 1.29 -10.76 5.79
N GLY A 164 -0.04 -10.74 5.70
CA GLY A 164 -0.80 -11.67 4.87
C GLY A 164 -1.33 -11.07 3.58
N MET A 165 -1.18 -9.76 3.37
CA MET A 165 -1.71 -9.08 2.19
C MET A 165 -0.80 -7.93 1.75
N ALA A 166 -0.62 -7.81 0.43
CA ALA A 166 -0.08 -6.62 -0.23
C ALA A 166 -1.13 -6.09 -1.19
N VAL A 167 -1.45 -4.80 -1.10
CA VAL A 167 -2.57 -4.20 -1.84
C VAL A 167 -2.19 -2.84 -2.40
N ASN A 168 -2.69 -2.55 -3.60
CA ASN A 168 -2.69 -1.23 -4.20
C ASN A 168 -4.11 -0.91 -4.73
N ASP A 169 -4.28 0.23 -5.38
CA ASP A 169 -5.59 0.66 -5.90
C ASP A 169 -6.16 -0.26 -7.00
N TRP A 170 -5.39 -1.20 -7.54
CA TRP A 170 -5.77 -2.05 -8.67
C TRP A 170 -5.88 -3.53 -8.34
N THR A 171 -5.07 -4.04 -7.42
CA THR A 171 -4.98 -5.47 -7.11
C THR A 171 -4.55 -5.70 -5.67
N ALA A 172 -4.92 -6.86 -5.14
CA ALA A 172 -4.46 -7.36 -3.84
C ALA A 172 -3.91 -8.77 -4.01
N PHE A 173 -2.75 -9.01 -3.41
CA PHE A 173 -2.18 -10.33 -3.21
C PHE A 173 -2.37 -10.72 -1.76
N CYS A 174 -3.05 -11.83 -1.52
CA CYS A 174 -3.25 -12.39 -0.19
C CYS A 174 -2.48 -13.71 -0.07
N GLY A 175 -2.10 -14.09 1.14
CA GLY A 175 -1.48 -15.39 1.39
C GLY A 175 -2.42 -16.54 1.05
N ALA A 176 -1.84 -17.69 0.69
CA ALA A 176 -2.55 -18.85 0.15
C ALA A 176 -3.61 -19.45 1.10
N ASP A 177 -3.48 -19.17 2.40
CA ASP A 177 -4.42 -19.63 3.41
C ASP A 177 -5.64 -18.71 3.57
N THR A 178 -5.65 -17.54 2.93
CA THR A 178 -6.78 -16.59 3.03
C THR A 178 -8.07 -17.22 2.52
N THR A 179 -9.11 -17.18 3.35
CA THR A 179 -10.40 -17.83 3.08
C THR A 179 -11.23 -17.03 2.08
N ALA A 180 -12.18 -17.68 1.39
CA ALA A 180 -13.07 -17.01 0.44
C ALA A 180 -13.88 -15.86 1.09
N THR A 181 -14.25 -16.00 2.36
CA THR A 181 -14.92 -14.94 3.13
C THR A 181 -14.00 -13.73 3.35
N GLU A 182 -12.76 -13.97 3.75
CA GLU A 182 -11.76 -12.90 3.91
C GLU A 182 -11.47 -12.20 2.58
N VAL A 183 -11.30 -12.96 1.49
CA VAL A 183 -11.13 -12.41 0.13
C VAL A 183 -12.33 -11.55 -0.27
N SER A 184 -13.57 -12.00 -0.01
CA SER A 184 -14.76 -11.21 -0.34
C SER A 184 -14.82 -9.88 0.40
N VAL A 185 -14.34 -9.82 1.66
CA VAL A 185 -14.26 -8.57 2.42
C VAL A 185 -13.19 -7.65 1.82
N ILE A 186 -12.02 -8.20 1.50
CA ILE A 186 -10.89 -7.47 0.88
C ILE A 186 -11.32 -6.88 -0.47
N GLU A 187 -11.91 -7.69 -1.36
CA GLU A 187 -12.39 -7.23 -2.67
C GLU A 187 -13.42 -6.11 -2.55
N SER A 188 -14.30 -6.18 -1.55
CA SER A 188 -15.33 -5.18 -1.32
C SER A 188 -14.77 -3.87 -0.77
N VAL A 189 -13.88 -3.92 0.23
CA VAL A 189 -13.37 -2.71 0.89
C VAL A 189 -12.39 -1.95 -0.02
N PHE A 190 -11.52 -2.66 -0.73
CA PHE A 190 -10.56 -2.06 -1.66
C PHE A 190 -11.15 -1.77 -3.05
N ARG A 191 -12.43 -2.13 -3.27
CA ARG A 191 -13.15 -1.92 -4.54
C ARG A 191 -12.38 -2.46 -5.75
N LEU A 192 -11.87 -3.67 -5.63
CA LEU A 192 -11.05 -4.32 -6.65
C LEU A 192 -11.88 -4.82 -7.85
N ARG A 193 -13.21 -4.88 -7.70
CA ARG A 193 -14.15 -5.27 -8.77
C ARG A 193 -14.60 -4.09 -9.62
N ASP A 194 -14.30 -2.86 -9.23
CA ASP A 194 -14.67 -1.69 -10.02
C ASP A 194 -14.02 -1.79 -11.41
N PRO A 195 -14.77 -1.58 -12.51
CA PRO A 195 -14.18 -1.59 -13.83
C PRO A 195 -13.04 -0.57 -13.88
N ARG A 196 -11.91 -0.97 -14.47
CA ARG A 196 -10.82 -0.05 -14.79
C ARG A 196 -11.44 1.20 -15.41
N PRO A 197 -11.12 2.43 -14.97
CA PRO A 197 -11.39 3.59 -15.79
C PRO A 197 -10.55 3.38 -17.05
N VAL A 198 -11.15 2.76 -18.08
CA VAL A 198 -10.67 2.84 -19.45
C VAL A 198 -10.50 4.33 -19.64
N ALA A 199 -9.27 4.75 -19.94
CA ALA A 199 -8.97 6.14 -20.20
C ALA A 199 -10.11 6.68 -21.07
N LEU A 200 -10.91 7.61 -20.53
CA LEU A 200 -12.12 8.15 -21.15
C LEU A 200 -11.79 9.01 -22.39
N GLY A 201 -10.68 8.72 -23.07
CA GLY A 201 -10.12 9.44 -24.20
C GLY A 201 -9.96 8.65 -25.49
N SER A 202 -10.09 7.31 -25.53
CA SER A 202 -10.06 6.59 -26.82
C SER A 202 -11.45 6.24 -27.35
N ASP A 203 -12.41 5.84 -26.51
CA ASP A 203 -13.62 5.19 -27.03
C ASP A 203 -14.86 6.09 -27.09
N VAL A 204 -14.80 7.32 -26.56
CA VAL A 204 -15.93 8.28 -26.67
C VAL A 204 -16.05 8.85 -28.09
N LYS A 205 -15.00 8.76 -28.91
CA LYS A 205 -15.03 9.29 -30.28
C LYS A 205 -15.70 8.36 -31.30
N ASP A 206 -15.81 7.06 -31.03
CA ASP A 206 -16.30 6.13 -32.05
C ASP A 206 -17.81 5.93 -32.07
N TYR A 207 -18.54 6.26 -31.00
CA TYR A 207 -20.00 6.04 -30.97
C TYR A 207 -20.87 7.28 -31.18
N THR A 208 -20.32 8.50 -31.19
CA THR A 208 -21.19 9.70 -31.13
C THR A 208 -21.38 10.45 -32.46
N VAL A 209 -20.64 10.14 -33.54
CA VAL A 209 -20.77 10.93 -34.79
C VAL A 209 -21.03 10.11 -36.07
N GLN A 210 -20.73 8.82 -36.14
CA GLN A 210 -20.92 8.08 -37.41
C GLN A 210 -22.32 7.47 -37.62
N ASP A 211 -23.08 7.17 -36.57
CA ASP A 211 -24.38 6.51 -36.76
C ASP A 211 -25.56 7.46 -37.04
N PHE A 212 -25.37 8.78 -37.02
CA PHE A 212 -26.45 9.74 -37.32
C PHE A 212 -26.55 10.17 -38.79
N PHE A 213 -25.59 9.81 -39.66
CA PHE A 213 -25.59 10.29 -41.06
C PHE A 213 -25.63 9.20 -42.14
N THR A 214 -25.98 7.97 -41.79
CA THR A 214 -26.25 6.91 -42.79
C THR A 214 -27.61 6.27 -42.60
N SER A 215 -28.66 6.97 -43.02
CA SER A 215 -29.89 6.44 -43.68
C SER A 215 -30.68 7.58 -44.29
#